data_AF-A0A2E6QG56-F1
#
_entry.id   AF-A0A2E6QG56-F1
#
_cell.length_a   1.000
_cell.length_b   1.000
_cell.length_c   1.000
_cell.angle_alpha   90.00
_cell.angle_beta   90.00
_cell.angle_gamma   90.00
#
_symmetry.space_group_name_H-M   'P 1'
#
loop_
_entity.id
_entity.type
_entity.pdbx_description
1 polymer ?
#
loop_
_entity_poly.entity_id
_entity_poly.type
_entity_poly.pdbx_seq_one_letter_code
_entity_poly.pdbx_strand_id
1 'polypeptide(L)'
;MAEPLHQRPHRPGTDFAGLAAALAGQVDAFRTLQTETGALAEPTDAAVASLRMIAADFHDLAIRAGRADVGAAVRADVDRWIVRGLDRTPAFDATREALIPPADGEDVVVLAPILATNGPAPRGHFLEFFWAFRDEPAVCDEAAAAFPHPKNKCQSLRLRAASAGFMTGNCIVFFPENIAGRDLVESQNYAMFFFNKFQAIYERHTLPVVERLLGRSDTLFGHAARASAAMDPADCYAARCLWGYLHDYFHHQGPRPFDENLQLKLNWFR
;
A
#
# COMPACT_ATOMS: atom_id res chain seq x y z
N MET A 1 -30.08 -19.05 2.91
CA MET A 1 -30.27 -18.08 4.00
C MET A 1 -28.88 -17.60 4.39
N ALA A 2 -28.55 -16.36 4.05
CA ALA A 2 -27.22 -15.79 4.22
C ALA A 2 -27.06 -15.28 5.66
N GLU A 3 -26.00 -15.71 6.34
CA GLU A 3 -25.56 -15.09 7.59
C GLU A 3 -24.89 -13.74 7.30
N PRO A 4 -25.10 -12.72 8.13
CA PRO A 4 -24.49 -11.42 7.94
C PRO A 4 -23.02 -11.46 8.40
N LEU A 5 -22.15 -10.93 7.53
CA LEU A 5 -20.75 -10.59 7.83
C LEU A 5 -20.65 -9.86 9.17
N HIS A 6 -19.78 -10.33 10.05
CA HIS A 6 -19.46 -9.70 11.33
C HIS A 6 -18.98 -8.25 11.15
N GLN A 7 -19.92 -7.31 11.19
CA GLN A 7 -19.63 -5.91 11.46
C GLN A 7 -19.37 -5.77 12.96
N ARG A 8 -18.12 -5.51 13.34
CA ARG A 8 -17.83 -5.04 14.70
C ARG A 8 -18.57 -3.71 14.92
N PRO A 9 -19.13 -3.46 16.11
CA PRO A 9 -19.82 -2.22 16.39
C PRO A 9 -18.82 -1.06 16.43
N HIS A 10 -18.90 -0.16 15.44
CA HIS A 10 -18.23 1.13 15.47
C HIS A 10 -18.78 1.98 16.62
N ARG A 11 -17.88 2.53 17.46
CA ARG A 11 -18.23 3.54 18.47
C ARG A 11 -18.70 4.83 17.77
N PRO A 12 -19.74 5.51 18.26
CA PRO A 12 -20.27 6.71 17.61
C PRO A 12 -19.39 7.93 17.96
N GLY A 13 -18.84 8.57 16.93
CA GLY A 13 -18.00 9.77 17.03
C GLY A 13 -17.09 9.93 15.81
N THR A 14 -17.60 10.54 14.74
CA THR A 14 -16.99 10.68 13.40
C THR A 14 -16.50 9.34 12.83
N ASP A 15 -17.22 8.81 11.85
CA ASP A 15 -16.87 7.57 11.14
C ASP A 15 -15.40 7.61 10.70
N PHE A 16 -14.63 6.59 11.09
CA PHE A 16 -13.21 6.45 10.76
C PHE A 16 -13.00 6.54 9.24
N ALA A 17 -13.92 5.98 8.45
CA ALA A 17 -13.87 6.07 7.00
C ALA A 17 -14.04 7.50 6.49
N GLY A 18 -14.91 8.29 7.13
CA GLY A 18 -15.08 9.71 6.82
C GLY A 18 -13.82 10.53 7.09
N LEU A 19 -13.13 10.27 8.21
CA LEU A 19 -11.86 10.91 8.54
C LEU A 19 -10.76 10.54 7.54
N ALA A 20 -10.63 9.25 7.22
CA ALA A 20 -9.64 8.78 6.25
C ALA A 20 -9.88 9.36 4.84
N ALA A 21 -11.15 9.50 4.41
CA ALA A 21 -11.50 10.12 3.14
C ALA A 21 -11.19 11.63 3.12
N ALA A 22 -11.45 12.34 4.21
CA ALA A 22 -11.10 13.75 4.33
C ALA A 22 -9.58 13.97 4.26
N LEU A 23 -8.81 13.15 4.99
CA LEU A 23 -7.35 13.18 4.96
C LEU A 23 -6.80 12.88 3.57
N ALA A 24 -7.34 11.87 2.87
CA ALA A 24 -6.96 11.57 1.49
C ALA A 24 -7.13 12.79 0.57
N GLY A 25 -8.24 13.52 0.69
CA GLY A 25 -8.49 14.74 -0.08
C GLY A 25 -7.51 15.88 0.24
N GLN A 26 -7.13 16.06 1.50
CA GLN A 26 -6.11 17.04 1.89
C GLN A 26 -4.73 16.68 1.33
N VAL A 27 -4.36 15.39 1.38
CA VAL A 27 -3.10 14.88 0.84
C VAL A 27 -3.05 15.05 -0.67
N ASP A 28 -4.14 14.74 -1.38
CA ASP A 28 -4.25 14.95 -2.82
C ASP A 28 -4.13 16.44 -3.19
N ALA A 29 -4.71 17.34 -2.39
CA ALA A 29 -4.54 18.78 -2.59
C ALA A 29 -3.08 19.21 -2.38
N PHE A 30 -2.43 18.73 -1.31
CA PHE A 30 -1.02 19.05 -1.03
C PHE A 30 -0.08 18.49 -2.11
N ARG A 31 -0.37 17.30 -2.64
CA ARG A 31 0.39 16.68 -3.74
C ARG A 31 0.53 17.60 -4.95
N THR A 32 -0.47 18.42 -5.24
CA THR A 32 -0.42 19.35 -6.39
C THR A 32 0.65 20.45 -6.26
N LEU A 33 1.15 20.69 -5.04
CA LEU A 33 2.20 21.66 -4.74
C LEU A 33 3.61 21.07 -4.91
N GLN A 34 3.72 19.75 -5.03
CA GLN A 34 5.00 19.04 -5.02
C GLN A 34 5.56 18.83 -6.43
N THR A 35 6.88 18.85 -6.50
CA THR A 35 7.68 18.32 -7.61
C THR A 35 7.84 16.80 -7.48
N GLU A 36 8.41 16.14 -8.50
CA GLU A 36 8.65 14.69 -8.49
C GLU A 36 9.60 14.19 -7.38
N THR A 37 10.36 15.09 -6.75
CA THR A 37 11.20 14.76 -5.60
C THR A 37 10.44 14.83 -4.28
N GLY A 38 9.20 15.33 -4.29
CA GLY A 38 8.39 15.62 -3.10
C GLY A 38 8.64 17.00 -2.50
N ALA A 39 9.65 17.72 -2.96
CA ALA A 39 9.89 19.11 -2.59
C ALA A 39 8.85 20.06 -3.20
N LEU A 40 8.62 21.21 -2.57
CA LEU A 40 7.79 22.29 -3.10
C LEU A 40 8.67 23.28 -3.87
N ALA A 41 8.31 23.59 -5.11
CA ALA A 41 9.07 24.57 -5.91
C ALA A 41 9.01 25.98 -5.29
N GLU A 42 7.85 26.36 -4.75
CA GLU A 42 7.61 27.65 -4.11
C GLU A 42 6.93 27.45 -2.74
N PRO A 43 7.70 27.20 -1.67
CA PRO A 43 7.15 27.05 -0.32
C PRO A 43 6.45 28.32 0.15
N THR A 44 5.26 28.16 0.73
CA THR A 44 4.49 29.26 1.33
C THR A 44 4.10 28.93 2.77
N ASP A 45 3.80 29.94 3.57
CA ASP A 45 3.28 29.74 4.94
C ASP A 45 1.97 28.94 4.94
N ALA A 46 1.15 29.10 3.90
CA ALA A 46 -0.07 28.32 3.71
C ALA A 46 0.24 26.82 3.48
N ALA A 47 1.28 26.50 2.73
CA ALA A 47 1.72 25.11 2.54
C ALA A 47 2.25 24.51 3.85
N VAL A 48 3.01 25.28 4.64
CA VAL A 48 3.48 24.86 5.98
C VAL A 48 2.29 24.59 6.91
N ALA A 49 1.29 25.47 6.93
CA ALA A 49 0.09 25.28 7.72
C ALA A 49 -0.71 24.05 7.27
N SER A 50 -0.87 23.86 5.96
CA SER A 50 -1.54 22.68 5.37
C SER A 50 -0.86 21.38 5.77
N LEU A 51 0.46 21.29 5.64
CA LEU A 51 1.23 20.09 6.01
C LEU A 51 1.11 19.77 7.51
N ARG A 52 1.11 20.79 8.38
CA ARG A 52 0.90 20.61 9.83
C ARG A 52 -0.50 20.08 10.15
N MET A 53 -1.53 20.57 9.47
CA MET A 53 -2.90 20.07 9.63
C MET A 53 -3.00 18.61 9.19
N ILE A 54 -2.46 18.27 8.01
CA ILE A 54 -2.42 16.89 7.50
C ILE A 54 -1.72 15.96 8.52
N ALA A 55 -0.58 16.38 9.08
CA ALA A 55 0.15 15.59 10.06
C ALA A 55 -0.62 15.42 11.39
N ALA A 56 -1.38 16.44 11.81
CA ALA A 56 -2.24 16.37 13.00
C ALA A 56 -3.43 15.43 12.78
N ASP A 57 -4.14 15.60 11.66
CA ASP A 57 -5.29 14.76 11.30
C ASP A 57 -4.88 13.29 11.12
N PHE A 58 -3.70 13.05 10.52
CA PHE A 58 -3.12 11.71 10.45
C PHE A 58 -2.77 11.15 11.83
N HIS A 59 -2.20 11.96 12.74
CA HIS A 59 -1.87 11.51 14.08
C HIS A 59 -3.11 11.04 14.84
N ASP A 60 -4.22 11.78 14.75
CA ASP A 60 -5.50 11.40 15.35
C ASP A 60 -6.06 10.12 14.74
N LEU A 61 -5.98 9.97 13.41
CA LEU A 61 -6.37 8.75 12.72
C LEU A 61 -5.52 7.54 13.16
N ALA A 62 -4.21 7.75 13.28
CA ALA A 62 -3.25 6.74 13.69
C ALA A 62 -3.47 6.29 15.14
N ILE A 63 -3.82 7.20 16.06
CA ILE A 63 -4.24 6.83 17.42
C ILE A 63 -5.48 5.93 17.37
N ARG A 64 -6.50 6.29 16.57
CA ARG A 64 -7.72 5.48 16.42
C ARG A 64 -7.45 4.10 15.81
N ALA A 65 -6.43 3.99 14.96
CA ALA A 65 -5.98 2.72 14.36
C ALA A 65 -5.06 1.89 15.29
N GLY A 66 -4.71 2.38 16.49
CA GLY A 66 -3.74 1.71 17.35
C GLY A 66 -2.31 1.77 16.82
N ARG A 67 -1.96 2.87 16.12
CA ARG A 67 -0.67 3.16 15.47
C ARG A 67 -0.11 4.53 15.88
N ALA A 68 -0.25 4.87 17.17
CA ALA A 68 0.15 6.19 17.68
C ALA A 68 1.65 6.49 17.50
N ASP A 69 2.48 5.44 17.51
CA ASP A 69 3.91 5.47 17.20
C ASP A 69 4.19 5.96 15.78
N VAL A 70 3.51 5.40 14.78
CA VAL A 70 3.61 5.85 13.38
C VAL A 70 3.13 7.30 13.26
N GLY A 71 2.03 7.66 13.92
CA GLY A 71 1.54 9.04 13.97
C GLY A 71 2.58 10.02 14.55
N ALA A 72 3.28 9.63 15.62
CA ALA A 72 4.32 10.46 16.23
C ALA A 72 5.56 10.59 15.33
N ALA A 73 5.96 9.50 14.66
CA ALA A 73 7.08 9.50 13.72
C ALA A 73 6.83 10.42 12.52
N VAL A 74 5.62 10.38 11.94
CA VAL A 74 5.21 11.28 10.86
C VAL A 74 5.31 12.74 11.27
N ARG A 75 4.82 13.10 12.46
CA ARG A 75 4.93 14.47 12.96
C ARG A 75 6.39 14.91 13.10
N ALA A 76 7.24 14.03 13.63
CA ALA A 76 8.66 14.31 13.78
C ALA A 76 9.37 14.53 12.43
N ASP A 77 9.04 13.72 11.41
CA ASP A 77 9.58 13.89 10.06
C ASP A 77 9.07 15.16 9.37
N VAL A 78 7.77 15.47 9.52
CA VAL A 78 7.16 16.71 9.02
C VAL A 78 7.81 17.94 9.65
N ASP A 79 7.98 17.96 10.98
CA ASP A 79 8.62 19.07 11.69
C ASP A 79 10.07 19.26 11.22
N ARG A 80 10.82 18.16 11.05
CA ARG A 80 12.18 18.21 10.48
C ARG A 80 12.19 18.75 9.06
N TRP A 81 11.23 18.35 8.23
CA TRP A 81 11.15 18.82 6.84
C TRP A 81 10.86 20.32 6.79
N ILE A 82 9.91 20.80 7.61
CA ILE A 82 9.59 22.23 7.73
C ILE A 82 10.82 23.02 8.18
N VAL A 83 11.54 22.57 9.20
CA VAL A 83 12.75 23.25 9.72
C VAL A 83 13.86 23.32 8.67
N ARG A 84 14.04 22.27 7.87
CA ARG A 84 15.05 22.23 6.81
C ARG A 84 14.67 23.05 5.55
N GLY A 85 13.37 23.30 5.36
CA GLY A 85 12.81 23.91 4.17
C GLY A 85 12.05 22.90 3.30
N LEU A 86 10.82 23.27 2.91
CA LEU A 86 9.96 22.43 2.05
C LEU A 86 10.43 22.38 0.59
N ASP A 87 11.36 23.26 0.19
CA ASP A 87 12.07 23.24 -1.09
C ASP A 87 13.10 22.10 -1.20
N ARG A 88 13.32 21.35 -0.12
CA ARG A 88 14.26 20.22 -0.07
C ARG A 88 13.51 18.90 -0.10
N THR A 89 14.09 17.90 -0.79
CA THR A 89 13.59 16.52 -0.84
C THR A 89 13.30 15.98 0.56
N PRO A 90 12.06 15.61 0.90
CA PRO A 90 11.71 15.08 2.22
C PRO A 90 12.48 13.79 2.56
N ALA A 91 12.65 13.55 3.85
CA ALA A 91 13.29 12.33 4.35
C ALA A 91 12.54 11.87 5.60
N PHE A 92 11.81 10.77 5.46
CA PHE A 92 10.85 10.20 6.41
C PHE A 92 11.38 8.89 7.01
N ASP A 93 12.66 8.89 7.39
CA ASP A 93 13.35 7.71 7.93
C ASP A 93 12.68 7.21 9.21
N ALA A 94 12.26 8.11 10.11
CA ALA A 94 11.60 7.73 11.36
C ALA A 94 10.23 7.10 11.11
N THR A 95 9.46 7.62 10.15
CA THR A 95 8.18 7.04 9.72
C THR A 95 8.37 5.63 9.18
N ARG A 96 9.40 5.43 8.34
CA ARG A 96 9.75 4.12 7.78
C ARG A 96 10.10 3.11 8.87
N GLU A 97 10.86 3.53 9.88
CA GLU A 97 11.32 2.69 10.99
C GLU A 97 10.23 2.38 12.01
N ALA A 98 9.32 3.33 12.26
CA ALA A 98 8.19 3.15 13.16
C ALA A 98 7.12 2.22 12.58
N LEU A 99 7.10 1.99 11.26
CA LEU A 99 6.08 1.18 10.64
C LEU A 99 6.30 -0.32 10.91
N ILE A 100 5.49 -0.85 11.82
CA ILE A 100 5.40 -2.28 12.09
C ILE A 100 4.25 -2.87 11.24
N PRO A 101 4.49 -3.97 10.49
CA PRO A 101 3.41 -4.61 9.74
C PRO A 101 2.27 -5.07 10.68
N PRO A 102 1.00 -4.88 10.28
CA PRO A 102 -0.15 -5.21 11.12
C PRO A 102 -0.27 -6.72 11.38
N ALA A 103 -0.77 -7.11 12.55
CA ALA A 103 -1.25 -8.48 12.74
C ALA A 103 -2.49 -8.75 11.88
N ASP A 104 -2.79 -10.03 11.63
CA ASP A 104 -4.02 -10.37 10.91
C ASP A 104 -5.25 -9.85 11.68
N GLY A 105 -6.20 -9.25 10.96
CA GLY A 105 -7.35 -8.60 11.57
C GLY A 105 -7.10 -7.19 12.12
N GLU A 106 -5.94 -6.57 11.84
CA GLU A 106 -5.62 -5.21 12.29
C GLU A 106 -5.51 -4.19 11.14
N ASP A 107 -5.74 -2.92 11.50
CA ASP A 107 -5.55 -1.78 10.62
C ASP A 107 -4.07 -1.39 10.48
N VAL A 108 -3.74 -0.78 9.35
CA VAL A 108 -2.50 -0.06 9.11
C VAL A 108 -2.81 1.26 8.43
N VAL A 109 -2.18 2.33 8.90
CA VAL A 109 -2.26 3.66 8.28
C VAL A 109 -0.84 4.15 8.00
N VAL A 110 -0.64 4.78 6.86
CA VAL A 110 0.65 5.32 6.43
C VAL A 110 0.44 6.69 5.81
N LEU A 111 1.31 7.64 6.16
CA LEU A 111 1.42 8.95 5.54
C LEU A 111 2.90 9.27 5.40
N ALA A 112 3.38 9.36 4.16
CA ALA A 112 4.76 9.77 3.89
C ALA A 112 4.91 10.21 2.42
N PRO A 113 6.02 10.86 2.07
CA PRO A 113 6.42 11.02 0.68
C PRO A 113 6.81 9.66 0.09
N ILE A 114 5.98 9.12 -0.79
CA ILE A 114 6.04 7.75 -1.27
C ILE A 114 6.14 7.73 -2.80
N LEU A 115 7.01 6.87 -3.31
CA LEU A 115 6.98 6.44 -4.70
C LEU A 115 5.89 5.39 -4.89
N ALA A 116 4.69 5.83 -5.28
CA ALA A 116 3.58 4.94 -5.61
C ALA A 116 3.88 4.17 -6.91
N THR A 117 4.45 2.96 -6.78
CA THR A 117 4.85 2.13 -7.93
C THR A 117 3.65 1.84 -8.82
N ASN A 118 3.71 2.21 -10.11
CA ASN A 118 2.58 2.13 -11.05
C ASN A 118 1.34 2.96 -10.64
N GLY A 119 1.53 3.99 -9.83
CA GLY A 119 0.54 5.03 -9.55
C GLY A 119 0.35 5.99 -10.75
N PRO A 120 -0.46 7.05 -10.58
CA PRO A 120 -0.72 8.03 -11.62
C PRO A 120 0.52 8.90 -11.88
N ALA A 121 0.65 9.39 -13.12
CA ALA A 121 1.65 10.38 -13.49
C ALA A 121 1.41 11.73 -12.79
N PRO A 122 2.47 12.55 -12.58
CA PRO A 122 3.88 12.24 -12.79
C PRO A 122 4.41 11.22 -11.77
N ARG A 123 5.51 10.54 -12.12
CA ARG A 123 6.17 9.55 -11.23
C ARG A 123 7.16 10.28 -10.33
N GLY A 124 7.10 10.04 -9.04
CA GLY A 124 7.94 10.72 -8.06
C GLY A 124 7.59 10.31 -6.63
N HIS A 125 8.28 10.91 -5.66
CA HIS A 125 7.92 10.80 -4.26
C HIS A 125 6.93 11.92 -3.92
N PHE A 126 5.65 11.59 -3.83
CA PHE A 126 4.60 12.53 -3.43
C PHE A 126 4.12 12.21 -2.03
N LEU A 127 3.63 13.19 -1.29
CA LEU A 127 2.93 12.92 -0.04
C LEU A 127 1.72 12.05 -0.39
N GLU A 128 1.70 10.84 0.12
CA GLU A 128 0.64 9.86 -0.13
C GLU A 128 0.17 9.29 1.20
N PHE A 129 -1.10 8.89 1.22
CA PHE A 129 -1.78 8.33 2.37
C PHE A 129 -2.48 7.03 1.98
N PHE A 130 -2.45 6.05 2.88
CA PHE A 130 -3.41 4.95 2.82
C PHE A 130 -3.82 4.47 4.20
N TRP A 131 -5.03 3.92 4.24
CA TRP A 131 -5.57 3.08 5.30
C TRP A 131 -5.95 1.72 4.70
N ALA A 132 -5.41 0.66 5.28
CA ALA A 132 -5.71 -0.71 4.90
C ALA A 132 -5.92 -1.59 6.15
N PHE A 133 -6.50 -2.75 5.92
CA PHE A 133 -6.76 -3.77 6.93
C PHE A 133 -6.11 -5.08 6.48
N ARG A 134 -5.41 -5.77 7.39
CA ARG A 134 -4.85 -7.08 7.08
C ARG A 134 -5.94 -8.15 7.18
N ASP A 135 -6.11 -8.89 6.09
CA ASP A 135 -7.08 -9.97 5.95
C ASP A 135 -6.38 -11.14 5.26
N GLU A 136 -5.84 -12.07 6.03
CA GLU A 136 -5.18 -13.26 5.52
C GLU A 136 -6.20 -14.41 5.37
N PRO A 137 -6.53 -14.85 4.14
CA PRO A 137 -7.51 -15.92 3.96
C PRO A 137 -6.95 -17.28 4.42
N ALA A 138 -7.80 -18.15 4.95
CA ALA A 138 -7.40 -19.48 5.48
C ALA A 138 -6.59 -20.36 4.49
N VAL A 139 -6.77 -20.16 3.17
CA VAL A 139 -5.99 -20.86 2.14
C VAL A 139 -4.48 -20.55 2.23
N CYS A 140 -4.10 -19.40 2.79
CA CYS A 140 -2.71 -19.05 3.03
C CYS A 140 -2.09 -19.90 4.15
N ASP A 141 -2.86 -20.32 5.16
CA ASP A 141 -2.38 -21.21 6.23
C ASP A 141 -2.07 -22.61 5.68
N GLU A 142 -2.95 -23.14 4.82
CA GLU A 142 -2.73 -24.40 4.12
C GLU A 142 -1.46 -24.34 3.24
N ALA A 143 -1.29 -23.23 2.51
CA ALA A 143 -0.10 -22.99 1.71
C ALA A 143 1.16 -22.86 2.56
N ALA A 144 1.08 -22.23 3.73
CA ALA A 144 2.21 -22.08 4.63
C ALA A 144 2.65 -23.41 5.25
N ALA A 145 1.71 -24.33 5.51
CA ALA A 145 2.03 -25.68 5.96
C ALA A 145 2.76 -26.49 4.85
N ALA A 146 2.35 -26.34 3.60
CA ALA A 146 2.96 -27.04 2.46
C ALA A 146 4.27 -26.41 1.98
N PHE A 147 4.39 -25.09 2.09
CA PHE A 147 5.52 -24.28 1.64
C PHE A 147 5.97 -23.34 2.77
N PRO A 148 6.69 -23.85 3.79
CA PRO A 148 7.05 -23.08 4.96
C PRO A 148 8.05 -21.98 4.59
N HIS A 149 7.58 -20.74 4.56
CA HIS A 149 8.37 -19.62 4.09
C HIS A 149 9.43 -19.22 5.14
N PRO A 150 10.74 -19.17 4.77
CA PRO A 150 11.82 -18.96 5.74
C PRO A 150 11.75 -17.57 6.40
N LYS A 151 11.32 -16.55 5.65
CA LYS A 151 11.18 -15.17 6.10
C LYS A 151 9.93 -14.48 5.54
N ASN A 152 8.72 -14.97 5.84
CA ASN A 152 7.50 -14.42 5.24
C ASN A 152 7.32 -12.95 5.66
N LYS A 153 7.41 -12.04 4.70
CA LYS A 153 7.15 -10.60 4.91
C LYS A 153 5.91 -10.13 4.16
N CYS A 154 5.31 -10.98 3.34
CA CYS A 154 4.07 -10.74 2.62
C CYS A 154 2.90 -10.51 3.59
N GLN A 155 2.19 -9.40 3.39
CA GLN A 155 0.98 -9.03 4.13
C GLN A 155 -0.16 -8.86 3.12
N SER A 156 -1.17 -9.73 3.23
CA SER A 156 -2.39 -9.61 2.43
C SER A 156 -3.30 -8.53 3.02
N LEU A 157 -3.44 -7.41 2.30
CA LEU A 157 -4.20 -6.26 2.77
C LEU A 157 -5.43 -5.98 1.89
N ARG A 158 -6.45 -5.41 2.53
CA ARG A 158 -7.56 -4.71 1.88
C ARG A 158 -7.37 -3.20 2.04
N LEU A 159 -7.12 -2.52 0.93
CA LEU A 159 -7.11 -1.05 0.90
C LEU A 159 -8.53 -0.52 1.15
N ARG A 160 -8.71 0.33 2.15
CA ARG A 160 -10.02 0.89 2.56
C ARG A 160 -10.19 2.34 2.10
N ALA A 161 -9.16 3.16 2.29
CA ALA A 161 -9.11 4.54 1.84
C ALA A 161 -7.66 4.89 1.48
N ALA A 162 -7.45 5.79 0.52
CA ALA A 162 -6.12 6.22 0.14
C ALA A 162 -6.17 7.51 -0.68
N SER A 163 -5.03 8.19 -0.78
CA SER A 163 -4.79 9.25 -1.76
C SER A 163 -4.73 8.68 -3.19
N ALA A 164 -4.73 9.57 -4.18
CA ALA A 164 -4.75 9.24 -5.59
C ALA A 164 -3.59 8.31 -6.01
N GLY A 165 -2.42 8.41 -5.38
CA GLY A 165 -1.27 7.55 -5.67
C GLY A 165 -1.55 6.06 -5.51
N PHE A 166 -2.32 5.71 -4.48
CA PHE A 166 -2.70 4.33 -4.17
C PHE A 166 -4.09 3.96 -4.67
N MET A 167 -5.03 4.91 -4.81
CA MET A 167 -6.37 4.60 -5.32
C MET A 167 -6.40 4.41 -6.83
N THR A 168 -5.58 5.16 -7.57
CA THR A 168 -5.59 5.12 -9.03
C THR A 168 -4.49 4.24 -9.60
N GLY A 169 -4.69 3.76 -10.84
CA GLY A 169 -3.72 2.92 -11.53
C GLY A 169 -3.47 1.57 -10.86
N ASN A 170 -2.31 1.00 -11.19
CA ASN A 170 -1.93 -0.36 -10.86
C ASN A 170 -1.00 -0.44 -9.64
N CYS A 171 -1.00 0.59 -8.79
CA CYS A 171 -0.27 0.56 -7.52
C CYS A 171 -0.95 -0.42 -6.55
N ILE A 172 -0.33 -1.58 -6.36
CA ILE A 172 -0.87 -2.70 -5.56
C ILE A 172 0.09 -3.18 -4.48
N VAL A 173 1.25 -2.53 -4.35
CA VAL A 173 2.32 -2.93 -3.44
C VAL A 173 2.89 -1.72 -2.71
N PHE A 174 3.34 -1.95 -1.49
CA PHE A 174 4.05 -0.96 -0.70
C PHE A 174 5.18 -1.63 0.11
N PHE A 175 6.38 -1.08 -0.02
CA PHE A 175 7.61 -1.55 0.60
C PHE A 175 8.36 -0.40 1.30
N PRO A 176 9.29 -0.69 2.24
CA PRO A 176 10.07 0.34 2.92
C PRO A 176 10.85 1.24 1.97
N GLU A 177 11.36 0.70 0.86
CA GLU A 177 12.10 1.48 -0.16
C GLU A 177 11.24 2.48 -0.92
N ASN A 178 9.91 2.42 -0.79
CA ASN A 178 9.03 3.40 -1.43
C ASN A 178 8.93 4.69 -0.64
N ILE A 179 9.27 4.69 0.66
CA ILE A 179 9.29 5.91 1.48
C ILE A 179 10.56 6.69 1.20
N ALA A 180 10.43 7.98 0.89
CA ALA A 180 11.56 8.88 0.74
C ALA A 180 12.35 8.93 2.04
N GLY A 181 13.60 8.50 2.02
CA GLY A 181 14.50 8.48 3.18
C GLY A 181 15.91 8.92 2.79
N ARG A 182 16.72 9.26 3.79
CA ARG A 182 18.15 9.48 3.63
C ARG A 182 18.91 8.16 3.63
N ASP A 183 18.52 7.25 4.51
CA ASP A 183 19.28 6.04 4.75
C ASP A 183 18.88 4.94 3.78
N LEU A 184 19.86 4.12 3.42
CA LEU A 184 19.63 2.96 2.57
C LEU A 184 18.74 1.95 3.30
N VAL A 185 17.82 1.34 2.54
CA VAL A 185 17.04 0.22 3.04
C VAL A 185 17.92 -1.02 3.00
N GLU A 186 18.33 -1.49 4.18
CA GLU A 186 19.15 -2.70 4.33
C GLU A 186 18.30 -3.97 4.35
N SER A 187 17.03 -3.87 4.73
CA SER A 187 16.10 -4.99 4.82
C SER A 187 14.66 -4.59 4.48
N GLN A 188 13.95 -5.49 3.78
CA GLN A 188 12.54 -5.32 3.46
C GLN A 188 11.69 -5.90 4.60
N ASN A 189 11.49 -5.12 5.67
CA ASN A 189 10.83 -5.60 6.89
C ASN A 189 9.32 -5.86 6.75
N TYR A 190 8.71 -5.38 5.67
CA TYR A 190 7.33 -5.63 5.30
C TYR A 190 7.15 -5.61 3.78
N ALA A 191 6.17 -6.37 3.29
CA ALA A 191 5.71 -6.34 1.92
C ALA A 191 4.18 -6.29 1.91
N MET A 192 3.61 -5.11 1.74
CA MET A 192 2.18 -4.88 1.86
C MET A 192 1.52 -4.94 0.48
N PHE A 193 0.58 -5.86 0.29
CA PHE A 193 -0.10 -6.07 -0.98
C PHE A 193 -1.59 -5.75 -0.87
N PHE A 194 -2.08 -4.83 -1.71
CA PHE A 194 -3.48 -4.44 -1.76
C PHE A 194 -4.27 -5.37 -2.69
N PHE A 195 -4.42 -6.64 -2.29
CA PHE A 195 -4.98 -7.69 -3.15
C PHE A 195 -6.43 -7.41 -3.58
N ASN A 196 -7.19 -6.64 -2.81
CA ASN A 196 -8.54 -6.24 -3.17
C ASN A 196 -8.61 -5.29 -4.39
N LYS A 197 -7.49 -4.75 -4.87
CA LYS A 197 -7.43 -3.99 -6.13
C LYS A 197 -7.29 -4.86 -7.38
N PHE A 198 -6.79 -6.09 -7.25
CA PHE A 198 -6.34 -6.88 -8.39
C PHE A 198 -7.46 -7.22 -9.36
N GLN A 199 -8.65 -7.55 -8.87
CA GLN A 199 -9.76 -7.93 -9.73
C GLN A 199 -10.15 -6.80 -10.68
N ALA A 200 -10.39 -5.59 -10.14
CA ALA A 200 -10.75 -4.44 -10.95
C ALA A 200 -9.66 -4.09 -11.99
N ILE A 201 -8.38 -4.20 -11.61
CA ILE A 201 -7.25 -4.01 -12.52
C ILE A 201 -7.25 -5.07 -13.63
N TYR A 202 -7.43 -6.34 -13.24
CA TYR A 202 -7.44 -7.47 -14.16
C TYR A 202 -8.57 -7.34 -15.19
N GLU A 203 -9.78 -7.09 -14.74
CA GLU A 203 -10.98 -6.94 -15.58
C GLU A 203 -10.86 -5.73 -16.51
N ARG A 204 -10.33 -4.60 -16.01
CA ARG A 204 -10.20 -3.38 -16.80
C ARG A 204 -9.08 -3.41 -17.83
N HIS A 205 -7.96 -4.06 -17.51
CA HIS A 205 -6.72 -3.95 -18.29
C HIS A 205 -6.23 -5.26 -18.88
N THR A 206 -6.19 -6.33 -18.10
CA THR A 206 -5.59 -7.60 -18.52
C THR A 206 -6.56 -8.41 -19.37
N LEU A 207 -7.80 -8.57 -18.91
CA LEU A 207 -8.80 -9.40 -19.59
C LEU A 207 -9.08 -8.94 -21.03
N PRO A 208 -9.26 -7.63 -21.35
CA PRO A 208 -9.50 -7.19 -22.72
C PRO A 208 -8.33 -7.49 -23.67
N VAL A 209 -7.10 -7.44 -23.15
CA VAL A 209 -5.90 -7.76 -23.92
C VAL A 209 -5.83 -9.26 -24.19
N VAL A 210 -6.08 -10.09 -23.17
CA VAL A 210 -6.12 -11.55 -23.30
C VAL A 210 -7.18 -11.97 -24.31
N GLU A 211 -8.40 -11.45 -24.20
CA GLU A 211 -9.50 -11.81 -25.10
C GLU A 211 -9.24 -11.39 -26.55
N ARG A 212 -8.58 -10.26 -26.76
CA ARG A 212 -8.17 -9.81 -28.09
C ARG A 212 -7.09 -10.73 -28.71
N LEU A 213 -6.14 -11.21 -27.90
CA LEU A 213 -5.00 -11.99 -28.39
C LEU A 213 -5.31 -13.47 -28.56
N LEU A 214 -6.09 -14.04 -27.63
CA LEU A 214 -6.30 -15.47 -27.52
C LEU A 214 -7.75 -15.86 -27.86
N GLY A 215 -8.68 -14.91 -27.96
CA GLY A 215 -10.12 -15.19 -28.08
C GLY A 215 -10.81 -15.18 -26.71
N ARG A 216 -12.14 -15.27 -26.72
CA ARG A 216 -12.93 -15.16 -25.49
C ARG A 216 -12.61 -16.31 -24.53
N SER A 217 -12.55 -16.01 -23.24
CA SER A 217 -12.14 -16.93 -22.18
C SER A 217 -12.98 -18.22 -22.09
N ASP A 218 -14.28 -18.12 -22.37
CA ASP A 218 -15.23 -19.24 -22.47
C ASP A 218 -14.95 -20.19 -23.64
N THR A 219 -14.32 -19.68 -24.70
CA THR A 219 -13.91 -20.49 -25.87
C THR A 219 -12.52 -21.11 -25.72
N LEU A 220 -11.62 -20.47 -24.96
CA LEU A 220 -10.22 -20.91 -24.81
C LEU A 220 -10.04 -22.12 -23.90
N PHE A 221 -10.74 -22.15 -22.77
CA PHE A 221 -10.55 -23.18 -21.74
C PHE A 221 -11.66 -24.22 -21.69
N GLY A 222 -12.64 -24.14 -22.61
CA GLY A 222 -13.74 -25.10 -22.76
C GLY A 222 -14.68 -25.21 -21.55
N HIS A 223 -14.52 -24.33 -20.54
CA HIS A 223 -15.29 -24.37 -19.31
C HIS A 223 -15.53 -22.95 -18.77
N ALA A 224 -16.78 -22.49 -18.85
CA ALA A 224 -17.22 -21.24 -18.25
C ALA A 224 -16.92 -21.15 -16.74
N ALA A 225 -16.91 -22.30 -16.03
CA ALA A 225 -16.57 -22.40 -14.61
C ALA A 225 -15.08 -22.11 -14.29
N ARG A 226 -14.21 -21.99 -15.31
CA ARG A 226 -12.79 -21.61 -15.16
C ARG A 226 -12.50 -20.20 -15.68
N ALA A 227 -13.54 -19.48 -16.13
CA ALA A 227 -13.38 -18.12 -16.61
C ALA A 227 -13.19 -17.17 -15.41
N SER A 228 -12.03 -16.52 -15.37
CA SER A 228 -11.69 -15.46 -14.42
C SER A 228 -12.69 -14.30 -14.44
N ALA A 229 -13.41 -14.10 -15.55
CA ALA A 229 -14.37 -13.01 -15.74
C ALA A 229 -15.62 -13.09 -14.84
N ALA A 230 -15.91 -14.24 -14.23
CA ALA A 230 -17.07 -14.46 -13.38
C ALA A 230 -16.71 -14.94 -11.96
N MET A 231 -15.45 -14.80 -11.57
CA MET A 231 -14.98 -15.20 -10.23
C MET A 231 -15.56 -14.28 -9.16
N ASP A 232 -16.04 -14.84 -8.05
CA ASP A 232 -16.50 -14.06 -6.91
C ASP A 232 -15.35 -13.19 -6.37
N PRO A 233 -15.60 -11.94 -5.94
CA PRO A 233 -14.53 -11.09 -5.42
C PRO A 233 -13.79 -11.63 -4.20
N ALA A 234 -14.47 -12.39 -3.32
CA ALA A 234 -13.82 -13.04 -2.19
C ALA A 234 -12.91 -14.19 -2.66
N ASP A 235 -13.35 -14.98 -3.63
CA ASP A 235 -12.54 -16.04 -4.23
C ASP A 235 -11.32 -15.45 -4.97
N CYS A 236 -11.52 -14.37 -5.74
CA CYS A 236 -10.44 -13.69 -6.44
C CYS A 236 -9.41 -13.13 -5.45
N TYR A 237 -9.88 -12.53 -4.36
CA TYR A 237 -9.02 -12.07 -3.27
C TYR A 237 -8.21 -13.22 -2.68
N ALA A 238 -8.85 -14.33 -2.30
CA ALA A 238 -8.18 -15.50 -1.73
C ALA A 238 -7.14 -16.10 -2.69
N ALA A 239 -7.48 -16.26 -3.97
CA ALA A 239 -6.57 -16.74 -5.00
C ALA A 239 -5.36 -15.81 -5.18
N ARG A 240 -5.55 -14.49 -5.07
CA ARG A 240 -4.47 -13.50 -5.15
C ARG A 240 -3.59 -13.47 -3.91
N CYS A 241 -4.15 -13.66 -2.72
CA CYS A 241 -3.38 -13.80 -1.47
C CYS A 241 -2.49 -15.06 -1.54
N LEU A 242 -3.06 -16.19 -1.96
CA LEU A 242 -2.31 -17.43 -2.18
C LEU A 242 -1.18 -17.24 -3.20
N TRP A 243 -1.49 -16.61 -4.33
CA TRP A 243 -0.48 -16.26 -5.33
C TRP A 243 0.61 -15.36 -4.74
N GLY A 244 0.24 -14.37 -3.94
CA GLY A 244 1.16 -13.46 -3.25
C GLY A 244 2.10 -14.18 -2.30
N TYR A 245 1.56 -15.07 -1.47
CA TYR A 245 2.35 -15.90 -0.55
C TYR A 245 3.36 -16.78 -1.32
N LEU A 246 2.89 -17.52 -2.33
CA LEU A 246 3.76 -18.40 -3.12
C LEU A 246 4.80 -17.61 -3.92
N HIS A 247 4.40 -16.45 -4.47
CA HIS A 247 5.30 -15.55 -5.18
C HIS A 247 6.45 -15.09 -4.26
N ASP A 248 6.14 -14.64 -3.05
CA ASP A 248 7.16 -14.23 -2.06
C ASP A 248 8.03 -15.41 -1.64
N TYR A 249 7.42 -16.58 -1.41
CA TYR A 249 8.15 -17.82 -1.10
C TYR A 249 9.20 -18.14 -2.15
N PHE A 250 8.85 -18.05 -3.44
CA PHE A 250 9.77 -18.36 -4.53
C PHE A 250 10.86 -17.31 -4.76
N HIS A 251 10.73 -16.08 -4.23
CA HIS A 251 11.85 -15.13 -4.16
C HIS A 251 12.99 -15.62 -3.25
N HIS A 252 12.69 -16.52 -2.31
CA HIS A 252 13.65 -17.04 -1.33
C HIS A 252 14.21 -18.42 -1.72
N GLN A 253 13.95 -18.87 -2.93
CA GLN A 253 14.44 -20.15 -3.44
C GLN A 253 15.58 -19.96 -4.44
N GLY A 254 16.42 -21.00 -4.57
CA GLY A 254 17.50 -21.03 -5.56
C GLY A 254 18.81 -20.42 -5.07
N PRO A 255 19.82 -20.28 -5.97
CA PRO A 255 21.20 -19.98 -5.59
C PRO A 255 21.48 -18.52 -5.21
N ARG A 256 20.51 -17.61 -5.38
CA ARG A 256 20.62 -16.18 -5.04
C ARG A 256 19.28 -15.70 -4.49
N PRO A 257 18.94 -16.08 -3.25
CA PRO A 257 17.67 -15.70 -2.66
C PRO A 257 17.61 -14.19 -2.45
N PHE A 258 16.40 -13.65 -2.58
CA PHE A 258 16.16 -12.22 -2.71
C PHE A 258 16.56 -11.42 -1.46
N ASP A 259 16.31 -11.96 -0.27
CA ASP A 259 16.63 -11.33 1.01
C ASP A 259 18.13 -11.15 1.24
N GLU A 260 18.97 -12.02 0.68
CA GLU A 260 20.44 -11.90 0.72
C GLU A 260 20.99 -10.97 -0.36
N ASN A 261 20.15 -10.59 -1.33
CA ASN A 261 20.57 -9.88 -2.54
C ASN A 261 19.68 -8.64 -2.83
N LEU A 262 19.02 -8.07 -1.81
CA LEU A 262 18.04 -7.00 -1.94
C LEU A 262 18.56 -5.81 -2.77
N GLN A 263 19.84 -5.46 -2.60
CA GLN A 263 20.47 -4.35 -3.30
C GLN A 263 20.49 -4.53 -4.83
N LEU A 264 20.42 -5.78 -5.35
CA LEU A 264 20.30 -6.01 -6.80
C LEU A 264 18.98 -5.48 -7.36
N LYS A 265 17.86 -5.59 -6.62
CA LYS A 265 16.57 -4.99 -7.02
C LYS A 265 16.60 -3.48 -6.88
N LEU A 266 17.14 -2.97 -5.77
CA LEU A 266 17.11 -1.55 -5.47
C LEU A 266 18.00 -0.72 -6.41
N ASN A 267 19.08 -1.31 -6.92
CA ASN A 267 20.00 -0.65 -7.84
C ASN A 267 19.59 -0.76 -9.32
N TRP A 268 18.52 -1.48 -9.66
CA TRP A 268 18.09 -1.65 -11.06
C TRP A 268 17.60 -0.34 -11.72
N PHE A 269 17.19 0.64 -10.90
CA PHE A 269 16.60 1.91 -11.36
C PHE A 269 17.46 3.13 -11.04
N ARG A 270 18.73 2.94 -10.68
CA ARG A 270 19.71 4.04 -10.52
C ARG A 270 20.43 4.35 -11.82
#